data_AF-A0A961J9Q1-F1
#
_entry.id   AF-A0A961J9Q1-F1
#
_cell.length_a   1.000
_cell.length_b   1.000
_cell.length_c   1.000
_cell.angle_alpha   90.00
_cell.angle_beta   90.00
_cell.angle_gamma   90.00
#
_symmetry.space_group_name_H-M   'P 1'
#
loop_
_entity.id
_entity.type
_entity.pdbx_description
1 polymer ?
#
loop_
_entity_poly.entity_id
_entity_poly.type
_entity_poly.pdbx_seq_one_letter_code
_entity_poly.pdbx_strand_id
1 'polypeptide(L)'
;MLGFWIIAATAAIVAIAFIGRALVSGGGEAEAATAAYDLQVYRDQLRELDRDVARGVIEAGDAERARVEISRRLLEADRKASDGAAVARAPRGATYAALGLTVLVVFVGGLGLYRAKGAILRDPEASRFALPVVYPDLPLKARIADAEEMRKSRASQAEIEAELPAWPGPPAEAPADYLELIEKLRATLADNPDSLEGQDLLAQHEAALDNYVAAHAAMARVLALKGTAATAEDYSRYADLLVLAARGRVSPEAEAALNRALALDPEEPIALYYTGLMFAQNERPDYAFRIWRDLLESSDPGAPWVGPIRGQIGQLAKFAGVDYTPPAMGPALAGPTAEDMAAAEDMDAGDRDAMVRGMVERLMDRLATEGGSAAEWAQLIGALGVLGETERAAAIWGEAQNVFAGKPEL
;
A
#
# COMPACT_ATOMS: atom_id res chain seq x y z
N MET A 1 24.01 -4.32 7.42
CA MET A 1 24.10 -3.17 8.35
C MET A 1 25.32 -2.29 8.10
N LEU A 2 26.57 -2.77 8.21
CA LEU A 2 27.76 -1.91 8.06
C LEU A 2 27.85 -1.19 6.70
N GLY A 3 27.47 -1.85 5.59
CA GLY A 3 27.54 -1.27 4.24
C GLY A 3 26.68 -0.01 4.05
N PHE A 4 25.47 0.02 4.59
CA PHE A 4 24.59 1.20 4.54
C PHE A 4 25.25 2.42 5.20
N TRP A 5 25.79 2.23 6.41
CA TRP A 5 26.45 3.31 7.16
C TRP A 5 27.70 3.84 6.46
N ILE A 6 28.49 2.95 5.84
CA ILE A 6 29.67 3.35 5.05
C ILE A 6 29.24 4.21 3.85
N ILE A 7 28.24 3.77 3.09
CA ILE A 7 27.75 4.50 1.92
C ILE A 7 27.16 5.86 2.32
N ALA A 8 26.31 5.88 3.35
CA ALA A 8 25.68 7.11 3.85
C ALA A 8 26.72 8.12 4.36
N ALA A 9 27.69 7.68 5.15
CA ALA A 9 28.78 8.53 5.64
C ALA A 9 29.65 9.05 4.49
N THR A 10 29.97 8.21 3.51
CA THR A 10 30.74 8.61 2.33
C THR A 10 30.00 9.67 1.52
N ALA A 11 28.71 9.46 1.27
CA ALA A 11 27.86 10.43 0.55
C ALA A 11 27.77 11.76 1.31
N ALA A 12 27.62 11.73 2.64
CA ALA A 12 27.61 12.93 3.47
C ALA A 12 28.94 13.70 3.40
N ILE A 13 30.07 13.01 3.48
CA ILE A 13 31.41 13.60 3.35
C ILE A 13 31.59 14.25 1.98
N VAL A 14 31.18 13.56 0.91
CA VAL A 14 31.26 14.09 -0.47
C VAL A 14 30.40 15.35 -0.60
N ALA A 15 29.16 15.34 -0.10
CA ALA A 15 28.28 16.52 -0.13
C ALA A 15 28.89 17.71 0.64
N ILE A 16 29.42 17.47 1.85
CA ILE A 16 30.10 18.48 2.65
C ILE A 16 31.34 19.03 1.92
N ALA A 17 32.10 18.18 1.22
CA ALA A 17 33.27 18.60 0.47
C ALA A 17 32.88 19.51 -0.72
N PHE A 18 31.80 19.21 -1.44
CA PHE A 18 31.29 20.07 -2.51
C PHE A 18 30.79 21.41 -1.99
N ILE A 19 30.01 21.42 -0.90
CA ILE A 19 29.52 22.65 -0.26
C ILE A 19 30.70 23.46 0.27
N GLY A 20 31.64 22.81 0.95
CA GLY A 20 32.85 23.42 1.47
C GLY A 20 33.72 24.03 0.37
N ARG A 21 33.91 23.34 -0.75
CA ARG A 21 34.61 23.88 -1.92
C ARG A 21 33.91 25.13 -2.44
N ALA A 22 32.58 25.09 -2.63
CA ALA A 22 31.81 26.23 -3.12
C ALA A 22 31.87 27.45 -2.17
N LEU A 23 31.87 27.21 -0.85
CA LEU A 23 31.98 28.26 0.17
C LEU A 23 33.38 28.88 0.25
N VAL A 24 34.43 28.11 -0.06
CA VAL A 24 35.82 28.57 -0.04
C VAL A 24 36.23 29.22 -1.37
N SER A 25 35.71 28.75 -2.50
CA SER A 25 36.05 29.25 -3.84
C SER A 25 35.28 30.50 -4.26
N GLY A 26 35.04 31.43 -3.33
CA GLY A 26 34.17 32.60 -3.53
C GLY A 26 34.43 33.34 -4.85
N GLY A 27 33.36 33.78 -5.52
CA GLY A 27 33.40 34.38 -6.87
C GLY A 27 34.23 35.66 -7.02
N GLY A 28 34.77 36.21 -5.92
CA GLY A 28 35.63 37.39 -5.92
C GLY A 28 37.00 37.18 -6.56
N GLU A 29 37.51 35.94 -6.68
CA GLU A 29 38.81 35.70 -7.36
C GLU A 29 38.74 36.03 -8.87
N ALA A 30 37.63 35.70 -9.54
CA ALA A 30 37.45 35.98 -10.96
C ALA A 30 37.23 37.49 -11.23
N GLU A 31 36.48 38.14 -10.35
CA GLU A 31 36.18 39.58 -10.46
C GLU A 31 37.43 40.43 -10.14
N ALA A 32 38.22 40.02 -9.14
CA ALA A 32 39.51 40.64 -8.83
C ALA A 32 40.54 40.46 -9.95
N ALA A 33 40.57 39.28 -10.59
CA ALA A 33 41.45 39.03 -11.74
C ALA A 33 41.10 39.91 -12.95
N THR A 34 39.80 40.11 -13.21
CA THR A 34 39.31 40.98 -14.29
C THR A 34 39.65 42.45 -14.02
N ALA A 35 39.40 42.92 -12.80
CA ALA A 35 39.73 44.29 -12.42
C ALA A 35 41.24 44.57 -12.44
N ALA A 36 42.08 43.59 -12.06
CA ALA A 36 43.54 43.68 -12.16
C ALA A 36 44.02 43.78 -13.62
N TYR A 37 43.37 43.07 -14.55
CA TYR A 37 43.64 43.16 -15.98
C TYR A 37 43.27 44.54 -16.54
N ASP A 38 42.07 45.05 -16.22
CA ASP A 38 41.61 46.37 -16.67
C ASP A 38 42.52 47.51 -16.19
N LEU A 39 43.03 47.42 -14.95
CA LEU A 39 44.02 48.36 -14.42
C LEU A 39 45.30 48.44 -15.26
N GLN A 40 45.77 47.30 -15.77
CA GLN A 40 46.95 47.27 -16.63
C GLN A 40 46.66 47.94 -17.97
N VAL A 41 45.51 47.65 -18.57
CA VAL A 41 45.07 48.23 -19.85
C VAL A 41 44.97 49.75 -19.76
N TYR A 42 44.32 50.29 -18.71
CA TYR A 42 44.17 51.75 -18.56
C TYR A 42 45.51 52.46 -18.31
N ARG A 43 46.47 51.82 -17.62
CA ARG A 43 47.83 52.37 -17.46
C ARG A 43 48.58 52.43 -18.79
N ASP A 44 48.41 51.41 -19.64
CA ASP A 44 49.04 51.39 -20.95
C ASP A 44 48.40 52.40 -21.91
N GLN A 45 47.08 52.60 -21.83
CA GLN A 45 46.37 53.66 -22.58
C GLN A 45 46.85 55.06 -22.21
N LEU A 46 47.13 55.35 -20.94
CA LEU A 46 47.70 56.64 -20.54
C LEU A 46 49.10 56.86 -21.13
N ARG A 47 49.95 55.83 -21.14
CA ARG A 47 51.30 55.89 -21.73
C ARG A 47 51.26 56.03 -23.24
N GLU A 48 50.27 55.44 -23.90
CA GLU A 48 50.06 55.56 -25.34
C GLU A 48 49.55 56.96 -25.70
N LEU A 49 48.59 57.49 -24.94
CA LEU A 49 48.11 58.85 -25.06
C LEU A 49 49.26 59.86 -24.93
N ASP A 50 50.15 59.68 -23.94
CA ASP A 50 51.35 60.54 -23.78
C ASP A 50 52.28 60.50 -25.02
N ARG A 51 52.43 59.32 -25.64
CA ARG A 51 53.24 59.16 -26.86
C ARG A 51 52.59 59.81 -28.07
N ASP A 52 51.27 59.74 -28.20
CA ASP A 52 50.54 60.28 -29.34
C ASP A 52 50.45 61.81 -29.30
N VAL A 53 50.36 62.39 -28.09
CA VAL A 53 50.56 63.83 -27.87
C VAL A 53 51.97 64.26 -28.28
N ALA A 54 52.99 63.52 -27.85
CA ALA A 54 54.39 63.83 -28.20
C ALA A 54 54.67 63.75 -29.72
N ARG A 55 53.91 62.92 -30.45
CA ARG A 55 53.98 62.79 -31.90
C ARG A 55 53.13 63.82 -32.66
N GLY A 56 52.34 64.63 -31.95
CA GLY A 56 51.43 65.60 -32.55
C GLY A 56 50.22 64.99 -33.26
N VAL A 57 49.89 63.73 -32.97
CA VAL A 57 48.75 63.01 -33.56
C VAL A 57 47.42 63.45 -32.94
N ILE A 58 47.47 63.87 -31.67
CA ILE A 58 46.30 64.31 -30.89
C ILE A 58 46.53 65.74 -30.42
N GLU A 59 45.52 66.60 -30.61
CA GLU A 59 45.55 67.99 -30.15
C GLU A 59 45.51 68.06 -28.61
N ALA A 60 46.24 69.00 -28.02
CA ALA A 60 46.41 69.08 -26.56
C ALA A 60 45.08 69.20 -25.78
N GLY A 61 44.07 69.87 -26.35
CA GLY A 61 42.75 69.99 -25.73
C GLY A 61 41.95 68.66 -25.71
N ASP A 62 42.16 67.80 -26.71
CA ASP A 62 41.52 66.48 -26.78
C ASP A 62 42.23 65.47 -25.89
N ALA A 63 43.56 65.58 -25.78
CA ALA A 63 44.37 64.75 -24.92
C ALA A 63 44.02 64.93 -23.43
N GLU A 64 43.79 66.17 -22.97
CA GLU A 64 43.39 66.42 -21.58
C GLU A 64 42.02 65.81 -21.26
N ARG A 65 41.06 65.88 -22.19
CA ARG A 65 39.75 65.24 -22.03
C ARG A 65 39.88 63.72 -21.93
N ALA A 66 40.66 63.12 -22.82
CA ALA A 66 40.93 61.67 -22.81
C ALA A 66 41.67 61.23 -21.53
N ARG A 67 42.64 62.02 -21.06
CA ARG A 67 43.40 61.75 -19.83
C ARG A 67 42.48 61.72 -18.61
N VAL A 68 41.55 62.67 -18.51
CA VAL A 68 40.58 62.74 -17.39
C VAL A 68 39.65 61.52 -17.40
N GLU A 69 39.14 61.14 -18.56
CA GLU A 69 38.24 59.98 -18.70
C GLU A 69 38.97 58.66 -18.41
N ILE A 70 40.18 58.45 -18.95
CA ILE A 70 40.96 57.22 -18.69
C ILE A 70 41.37 57.15 -17.20
N SER A 71 41.77 58.28 -16.60
CA SER A 71 42.12 58.33 -15.17
C SER A 71 40.90 58.05 -14.29
N ARG A 72 39.71 58.53 -14.67
CA ARG A 72 38.46 58.20 -13.98
C ARG A 72 38.17 56.70 -14.04
N ARG A 73 38.27 56.08 -15.22
CA ARG A 73 38.06 54.64 -15.40
C ARG A 73 39.09 53.80 -14.65
N LEU A 74 40.35 54.25 -14.62
CA LEU A 74 41.40 53.62 -13.83
C LEU A 74 41.06 53.64 -12.33
N LEU A 75 40.58 54.76 -11.81
CA LEU A 75 40.15 54.87 -10.40
C LEU A 75 38.90 54.03 -10.10
N GLU A 76 37.95 53.94 -11.03
CA GLU A 76 36.78 53.08 -10.90
C GLU A 76 37.16 51.58 -10.91
N ALA A 77 38.11 51.18 -11.77
CA ALA A 77 38.65 49.82 -11.79
C ALA A 77 39.48 49.50 -10.52
N ASP A 78 40.24 50.47 -9.99
CA ASP A 78 41.01 50.33 -8.74
C ASP A 78 40.09 50.17 -7.52
N ARG A 79 38.99 50.93 -7.48
CA ARG A 79 37.92 50.77 -6.49
C ARG A 79 37.27 49.40 -6.61
N LYS A 80 36.89 48.96 -7.81
CA LYS A 80 36.33 47.61 -8.02
C LYS A 80 37.30 46.48 -7.66
N ALA A 81 38.60 46.64 -7.93
CA ALA A 81 39.62 45.68 -7.53
C ALA A 81 39.78 45.64 -5.99
N SER A 82 39.75 46.80 -5.34
CA SER A 82 39.85 46.93 -3.87
C SER A 82 38.60 46.41 -3.16
N ASP A 83 37.42 46.74 -3.66
CA ASP A 83 36.13 46.26 -3.18
C ASP A 83 35.98 44.76 -3.42
N GLY A 84 36.36 44.27 -4.60
CA GLY A 84 36.40 42.84 -4.93
C GLY A 84 37.39 42.07 -4.04
N ALA A 85 38.55 42.64 -3.71
CA ALA A 85 39.50 42.04 -2.77
C ALA A 85 39.00 42.04 -1.32
N ALA A 86 38.23 43.05 -0.91
CA ALA A 86 37.58 43.13 0.40
C ALA A 86 36.40 42.13 0.51
N VAL A 87 35.62 41.96 -0.56
CA VAL A 87 34.50 41.01 -0.66
C VAL A 87 35.00 39.57 -0.82
N ALA A 88 36.11 39.34 -1.54
CA ALA A 88 36.74 38.02 -1.70
C ALA A 88 37.28 37.46 -0.37
N ARG A 89 37.59 38.32 0.61
CA ARG A 89 37.91 37.90 1.97
C ARG A 89 36.65 37.85 2.83
N ALA A 90 35.76 36.90 2.54
CA ALA A 90 34.82 36.45 3.57
C ALA A 90 35.63 36.15 4.85
N PRO A 91 35.24 36.69 6.03
CA PRO A 91 36.04 36.52 7.24
C PRO A 91 36.15 35.02 7.51
N ARG A 92 37.38 34.49 7.55
CA ARG A 92 37.64 33.04 7.66
C ARG A 92 36.83 32.38 8.78
N GLY A 93 36.60 33.10 9.88
CA GLY A 93 35.73 32.67 10.97
C GLY A 93 34.27 32.40 10.56
N ALA A 94 33.67 33.25 9.71
CA ALA A 94 32.32 33.03 9.20
C ALA A 94 32.26 31.84 8.22
N THR A 95 33.29 31.65 7.37
CA THR A 95 33.38 30.48 6.49
C THR A 95 33.52 29.19 7.29
N TYR A 96 34.38 29.15 8.31
CA TYR A 96 34.51 27.99 9.19
C TYR A 96 33.25 27.75 10.04
N ALA A 97 32.56 28.80 10.48
CA ALA A 97 31.28 28.68 11.18
C ALA A 97 30.18 28.10 10.27
N ALA A 98 30.10 28.56 9.02
CA ALA A 98 29.16 28.02 8.03
C ALA A 98 29.47 26.56 7.68
N LEU A 99 30.75 26.20 7.54
CA LEU A 99 31.18 24.83 7.33
C LEU A 99 30.82 23.94 8.54
N GLY A 100 31.11 24.40 9.75
CA GLY A 100 30.77 23.71 11.00
C GLY A 100 29.26 23.50 11.14
N LEU A 101 28.46 24.52 10.82
CA LEU A 101 26.99 24.42 10.79
C LEU A 101 26.51 23.43 9.73
N THR A 102 27.13 23.40 8.55
CA THR A 102 26.79 22.43 7.49
C THR A 102 27.06 21.00 7.94
N VAL A 103 28.23 20.74 8.53
CA VAL A 103 28.57 19.42 9.10
C VAL A 103 27.55 19.03 10.16
N LEU A 104 27.24 19.96 11.08
CA LEU A 104 26.24 19.74 12.13
C LEU A 104 24.87 19.38 11.55
N VAL A 105 24.36 20.15 10.59
CA VAL A 105 23.05 19.92 9.98
C VAL A 105 23.03 18.60 9.22
N VAL A 106 24.06 18.30 8.43
CA VAL A 106 24.10 17.05 7.63
C VAL A 106 24.20 15.82 8.54
N PHE A 107 25.13 15.82 9.50
CA PHE A 107 25.32 14.66 10.37
C PHE A 107 24.25 14.56 11.46
N VAL A 108 24.06 15.61 12.27
CA VAL A 108 23.12 15.59 13.40
C VAL A 108 21.68 15.64 12.89
N GLY A 109 21.38 16.49 11.90
CA GLY A 109 20.06 16.52 11.28
C GLY A 109 19.74 15.22 10.54
N GLY A 110 20.70 14.66 9.79
CA GLY A 110 20.54 13.36 9.13
C GLY A 110 20.30 12.22 10.12
N LEU A 111 21.11 12.12 11.18
CA LEU A 111 20.92 11.14 12.26
C LEU A 111 19.59 11.32 13.00
N GLY A 112 19.18 12.58 13.23
CA GLY A 112 17.91 12.92 13.85
C GLY A 112 16.72 12.48 13.00
N LEU A 113 16.74 12.77 11.70
CA LEU A 113 15.72 12.32 10.75
C LEU A 113 15.71 10.79 10.63
N TYR A 114 16.86 10.15 10.55
CA TYR A 114 16.96 8.70 10.53
C TYR A 114 16.41 8.07 11.82
N ARG A 115 16.64 8.67 12.98
CA ARG A 115 16.01 8.20 14.23
C ARG A 115 14.50 8.41 14.26
N ALA A 116 14.03 9.54 13.74
CA ALA A 116 12.60 9.87 13.75
C ALA A 116 11.78 9.11 12.69
N LYS A 117 12.39 8.73 11.57
CA LYS A 117 11.70 8.15 10.40
C LYS A 117 12.25 6.81 9.91
N GLY A 118 13.51 6.50 10.20
CA GLY A 118 14.20 5.29 9.74
C GLY A 118 13.82 4.03 10.53
N ALA A 119 13.26 4.19 11.72
CA ALA A 119 12.46 3.15 12.36
C ALA A 119 11.00 3.60 12.23
N ILE A 120 10.17 2.81 11.55
CA ILE A 120 8.71 3.03 11.52
C ILE A 120 8.21 2.73 12.94
N LEU A 121 8.27 3.72 13.83
CA LEU A 121 7.92 3.57 15.23
C LEU A 121 6.45 3.91 15.45
N ARG A 122 5.71 2.86 15.83
CA ARG A 122 4.54 2.86 16.74
C ARG A 122 3.40 3.78 16.31
N ASP A 123 2.41 3.19 15.64
CA ASP A 123 1.03 3.58 15.91
C ASP A 123 0.50 2.69 17.05
N PRO A 124 0.37 3.22 18.28
CA PRO A 124 -0.21 2.48 19.39
C PRO A 124 -1.73 2.34 19.29
N GLU A 125 -2.37 3.04 18.34
CA GLU A 125 -3.79 2.92 17.99
C GLU A 125 -4.00 2.12 16.70
N ALA A 126 -2.94 1.58 16.09
CA ALA A 126 -3.05 0.66 14.97
C ALA A 126 -4.01 -0.45 15.38
N SER A 127 -5.18 -0.41 14.75
CA SER A 127 -6.31 -1.29 15.00
C SER A 127 -5.87 -2.75 15.12
N ARG A 128 -6.69 -3.60 15.73
CA ARG A 128 -6.43 -5.05 15.90
C ARG A 128 -6.17 -5.81 14.57
N PHE A 129 -6.31 -5.15 13.42
CA PHE A 129 -6.03 -5.61 12.05
C PHE A 129 -4.91 -4.84 11.33
N ALA A 130 -4.38 -3.78 11.93
CA ALA A 130 -3.27 -3.02 11.39
C ALA A 130 -1.96 -3.61 11.93
N LEU A 131 -1.13 -4.09 11.01
CA LEU A 131 0.21 -4.62 11.23
C LEU A 131 0.95 -3.80 12.29
N PRO A 132 1.03 -4.26 13.55
CA PRO A 132 1.86 -3.58 14.52
C PRO A 132 3.31 -3.96 14.22
N VAL A 133 4.20 -3.22 14.87
CA VAL A 133 5.61 -3.54 15.09
C VAL A 133 6.59 -2.74 14.25
N VAL A 134 7.41 -2.06 15.04
CA VAL A 134 8.60 -1.33 14.67
C VAL A 134 9.56 -2.29 13.99
N TYR A 135 9.80 -2.12 12.70
CA TYR A 135 11.00 -2.69 12.12
C TYR A 135 12.17 -1.76 12.44
N PRO A 136 13.14 -2.17 13.28
CA PRO A 136 14.49 -1.66 13.07
C PRO A 136 14.87 -1.96 11.61
N ASP A 137 15.71 -1.12 11.01
CA ASP A 137 16.22 -1.40 9.67
C ASP A 137 16.96 -2.75 9.69
N LEU A 138 16.27 -3.81 9.24
CA LEU A 138 16.74 -5.18 9.26
C LEU A 138 16.91 -5.67 7.83
N PRO A 139 17.98 -6.41 7.52
CA PRO A 139 18.11 -7.08 6.22
C PRO A 139 16.88 -7.95 5.94
N LEU A 140 16.40 -7.97 4.70
CA LEU A 140 15.21 -8.74 4.28
C LEU A 140 15.28 -10.22 4.73
N LYS A 141 16.46 -10.84 4.64
CA LYS A 141 16.68 -12.22 5.08
C LYS A 141 16.42 -12.42 6.58
N ALA A 142 16.80 -11.46 7.42
CA ALA A 142 16.53 -11.52 8.86
C ALA A 142 15.03 -11.40 9.11
N ARG A 143 14.36 -10.44 8.47
CA ARG A 143 12.90 -10.27 8.58
C ARG A 143 12.12 -11.52 8.19
N ILE A 144 12.53 -12.21 7.11
CA ILE A 144 11.90 -13.46 6.68
C ILE A 144 12.12 -14.57 7.72
N ALA A 145 13.32 -14.66 8.32
CA ALA A 145 13.60 -15.64 9.35
C ALA A 145 12.81 -15.37 10.64
N ASP A 146 12.71 -14.10 11.06
CA ASP A 146 11.93 -13.69 12.23
C ASP A 146 10.43 -13.97 12.01
N ALA A 147 9.90 -13.64 10.82
CA ALA A 147 8.52 -13.95 10.43
C ALA A 147 8.20 -15.45 10.44
N GLU A 148 9.14 -16.28 9.97
CA GLU A 148 9.01 -17.74 10.02
C GLU A 148 9.02 -18.26 11.46
N GLU A 149 9.86 -17.70 12.32
CA GLU A 149 9.89 -18.03 13.75
C GLU A 149 8.57 -17.64 14.42
N MET A 150 8.05 -16.43 14.16
CA MET A 150 6.75 -15.98 14.66
C MET A 150 5.63 -16.93 14.24
N ARG A 151 5.59 -17.36 12.98
CA ARG A 151 4.59 -18.33 12.50
C ARG A 151 4.68 -19.65 13.24
N LYS A 152 5.88 -20.15 13.53
CA LYS A 152 6.12 -21.41 14.25
C LYS A 152 5.82 -21.31 15.73
N SER A 153 6.04 -20.14 16.33
CA SER A 153 5.83 -19.90 17.76
C SER A 153 4.42 -19.44 18.11
N ARG A 154 3.47 -19.47 17.17
CA ARG A 154 2.06 -19.15 17.44
C ARG A 154 1.49 -20.13 18.46
N ALA A 155 0.69 -19.59 19.38
CA ALA A 155 -0.09 -20.39 20.32
C ALA A 155 -1.10 -21.29 19.57
N SER A 156 -1.33 -22.48 20.12
CA SER A 156 -2.39 -23.38 19.67
C SER A 156 -3.77 -22.76 19.85
N GLN A 157 -4.77 -23.31 19.15
CA GLN A 157 -6.17 -22.89 19.29
C GLN A 157 -6.63 -22.90 20.76
N ALA A 158 -6.33 -23.97 21.50
CA ALA A 158 -6.76 -24.13 22.88
C ALA A 158 -6.11 -23.08 23.82
N GLU A 159 -4.83 -22.75 23.60
CA GLU A 159 -4.15 -21.69 24.37
C GLU A 159 -4.75 -20.32 24.07
N ILE A 160 -5.01 -20.03 22.80
CA ILE A 160 -5.68 -18.80 22.34
C ILE A 160 -7.06 -18.64 22.99
N GLU A 161 -7.87 -19.70 23.03
CA GLU A 161 -9.21 -19.69 23.60
C GLU A 161 -9.20 -19.56 25.12
N ALA A 162 -8.23 -20.19 25.80
CA ALA A 162 -8.08 -20.10 27.25
C ALA A 162 -7.74 -18.67 27.74
N GLU A 163 -7.13 -17.84 26.88
CA GLU A 163 -6.85 -16.43 27.16
C GLU A 163 -8.08 -15.52 27.00
N LEU A 164 -9.09 -15.98 26.25
CA LEU A 164 -10.25 -15.18 25.90
C LEU A 164 -11.34 -15.29 26.99
N PRO A 165 -12.19 -14.26 27.15
CA PRO A 165 -13.37 -14.37 28.00
C PRO A 165 -14.25 -15.54 27.55
N ALA A 166 -14.76 -16.31 28.51
CA ALA A 166 -15.75 -17.35 28.23
C ALA A 166 -16.96 -16.75 27.48
N TRP A 167 -17.61 -17.58 26.66
CA TRP A 167 -18.80 -17.18 25.91
C TRP A 167 -19.85 -16.61 26.88
N PRO A 168 -20.32 -15.36 26.67
CA PRO A 168 -21.22 -14.67 27.60
C PRO A 168 -22.66 -15.21 27.57
N GLY A 169 -22.96 -16.18 26.69
CA GLY A 169 -24.30 -16.65 26.40
C GLY A 169 -24.80 -16.16 25.04
N PRO A 170 -26.00 -16.59 24.62
CA PRO A 170 -26.55 -16.25 23.32
C PRO A 170 -26.87 -14.75 23.21
N PRO A 171 -26.97 -14.20 21.99
CA PRO A 171 -27.43 -12.84 21.76
C PRO A 171 -28.77 -12.55 22.44
N ALA A 172 -28.97 -11.33 22.94
CA ALA A 172 -30.17 -10.98 23.70
C ALA A 172 -31.45 -11.04 22.85
N GLU A 173 -31.31 -10.87 21.54
CA GLU A 173 -32.38 -10.90 20.55
C GLU A 173 -32.74 -12.33 20.09
N ALA A 174 -31.99 -13.35 20.53
CA ALA A 174 -32.25 -14.73 20.13
C ALA A 174 -33.64 -15.20 20.64
N PRO A 175 -34.53 -15.70 19.75
CA PRO A 175 -35.86 -16.19 20.15
C PRO A 175 -35.78 -17.35 21.14
N ALA A 176 -36.64 -17.34 22.18
CA ALA A 176 -36.60 -18.35 23.25
C ALA A 176 -36.90 -19.78 22.76
N ASP A 177 -37.79 -19.90 21.78
CA ASP A 177 -38.11 -21.16 21.10
C ASP A 177 -36.93 -21.70 20.28
N TYR A 178 -36.17 -20.82 19.63
CA TYR A 178 -34.92 -21.19 18.96
C TYR A 178 -33.86 -21.69 19.94
N LEU A 179 -33.70 -21.02 21.09
CA LEU A 179 -32.78 -21.47 22.15
C LEU A 179 -33.19 -22.84 22.70
N GLU A 180 -34.49 -23.08 22.91
CA GLU A 180 -34.99 -24.39 23.35
C GLU A 180 -34.72 -25.49 22.32
N LEU A 181 -34.83 -25.18 21.02
CA LEU A 181 -34.52 -26.11 19.93
C LEU A 181 -33.04 -26.51 19.96
N ILE A 182 -32.14 -25.55 20.16
CA ILE A 182 -30.69 -25.83 20.23
C ILE A 182 -30.34 -26.65 21.47
N GLU A 183 -30.96 -26.38 22.62
CA GLU A 183 -30.78 -27.21 23.82
C GLU A 183 -31.23 -28.65 23.58
N LYS A 184 -32.36 -28.86 22.90
CA LYS A 184 -32.81 -30.21 22.50
C LYS A 184 -31.84 -30.87 21.53
N LEU A 185 -31.26 -30.13 20.59
CA LEU A 185 -30.24 -30.63 19.67
C LEU A 185 -28.97 -31.07 20.43
N ARG A 186 -28.47 -30.24 21.37
CA ARG A 186 -27.34 -30.58 22.25
C ARG A 186 -27.60 -31.86 23.04
N ALA A 187 -28.78 -31.97 23.66
CA ALA A 187 -29.16 -33.15 24.43
C ALA A 187 -29.25 -34.41 23.55
N THR A 188 -29.83 -34.29 22.36
CA THR A 188 -29.95 -35.42 21.41
C THR A 188 -28.58 -35.91 20.93
N LEU A 189 -27.65 -34.98 20.69
CA LEU A 189 -26.29 -35.32 20.25
C LEU A 189 -25.40 -35.85 21.39
N ALA A 190 -25.76 -35.59 22.66
CA ALA A 190 -25.10 -36.25 23.78
C ALA A 190 -25.34 -37.77 23.76
N ASP A 191 -26.53 -38.20 23.37
CA ASP A 191 -26.89 -39.62 23.24
C ASP A 191 -26.49 -40.22 21.88
N ASN A 192 -26.45 -39.39 20.82
CA ASN A 192 -26.07 -39.81 19.47
C ASN A 192 -25.02 -38.87 18.84
N PRO A 193 -23.75 -38.94 19.28
CA PRO A 193 -22.70 -38.02 18.84
C PRO A 193 -22.25 -38.25 17.39
N ASP A 194 -22.68 -39.35 16.76
CA ASP A 194 -22.24 -39.78 15.43
C ASP A 194 -23.23 -39.43 14.32
N SER A 195 -24.30 -38.71 14.66
CA SER A 195 -25.23 -38.15 13.67
C SER A 195 -24.54 -37.05 12.87
N LEU A 196 -24.14 -37.33 11.62
CA LEU A 196 -23.51 -36.36 10.73
C LEU A 196 -24.38 -35.11 10.54
N GLU A 197 -25.67 -35.30 10.23
CA GLU A 197 -26.63 -34.22 10.06
C GLU A 197 -26.81 -33.42 11.35
N GLY A 198 -26.89 -34.10 12.50
CA GLY A 198 -27.01 -33.43 13.78
C GLY A 198 -25.77 -32.59 14.12
N GLN A 199 -24.57 -33.10 13.87
CA GLN A 199 -23.32 -32.36 14.10
C GLN A 199 -23.18 -31.15 13.18
N ASP A 200 -23.61 -31.27 11.92
CA ASP A 200 -23.61 -30.14 10.97
C ASP A 200 -24.60 -29.05 11.41
N LEU A 201 -25.83 -29.43 11.79
CA LEU A 201 -26.81 -28.50 12.35
C LEU A 201 -26.29 -27.84 13.64
N LEU A 202 -25.64 -28.60 14.52
CA LEU A 202 -25.07 -28.05 15.76
C LEU A 202 -23.98 -27.03 15.44
N ALA A 203 -23.06 -27.32 14.52
CA ALA A 203 -22.02 -26.38 14.11
C ALA A 203 -22.62 -25.05 13.60
N GLN A 204 -23.62 -25.12 12.71
CA GLN A 204 -24.27 -23.94 12.14
C GLN A 204 -24.99 -23.11 13.23
N HIS A 205 -25.77 -23.76 14.09
CA HIS A 205 -26.59 -23.07 15.07
C HIS A 205 -25.79 -22.53 16.27
N GLU A 206 -24.71 -23.21 16.67
CA GLU A 206 -23.76 -22.67 17.67
C GLU A 206 -23.05 -21.42 17.13
N ALA A 207 -22.65 -21.43 15.87
CA ALA A 207 -22.05 -20.26 15.22
C ALA A 207 -23.02 -19.07 15.17
N ALA A 208 -24.30 -19.34 14.84
CA ALA A 208 -25.35 -18.32 14.84
C ALA A 208 -25.63 -17.73 16.24
N LEU A 209 -25.24 -18.40 17.32
CA LEU A 209 -25.31 -17.92 18.70
C LEU A 209 -23.99 -17.32 19.21
N ASP A 210 -23.02 -17.05 18.32
CA ASP A 210 -21.66 -16.61 18.65
C ASP A 210 -20.88 -17.58 19.56
N ASN A 211 -21.33 -18.84 19.68
CA ASN A 211 -20.66 -19.87 20.47
C ASN A 211 -19.66 -20.64 19.60
N TYR A 212 -18.67 -19.91 19.08
CA TYR A 212 -17.73 -20.43 18.09
C TYR A 212 -16.91 -21.63 18.60
N VAL A 213 -16.65 -21.72 19.91
CA VAL A 213 -15.95 -22.87 20.53
C VAL A 213 -16.75 -24.17 20.37
N ALA A 214 -18.06 -24.12 20.68
CA ALA A 214 -18.93 -25.27 20.46
C ALA A 214 -19.12 -25.56 18.96
N ALA A 215 -19.21 -24.51 18.14
CA ALA A 215 -19.39 -24.63 16.71
C ALA A 215 -18.22 -25.36 16.03
N HIS A 216 -16.97 -24.96 16.29
CA HIS A 216 -15.83 -25.65 15.68
C HIS A 216 -15.66 -27.06 16.25
N ALA A 217 -16.05 -27.33 17.51
CA ALA A 217 -16.02 -28.68 18.08
C ALA A 217 -17.01 -29.62 17.35
N ALA A 218 -18.23 -29.15 17.06
CA ALA A 218 -19.20 -29.90 16.26
C ALA A 218 -18.71 -30.11 14.82
N MET A 219 -18.14 -29.07 14.20
CA MET A 219 -17.59 -29.16 12.84
C MET A 219 -16.38 -30.13 12.75
N ALA A 220 -15.55 -30.20 13.80
CA ALA A 220 -14.49 -31.20 13.88
C ALA A 220 -15.07 -32.63 13.88
N ARG A 221 -16.24 -32.84 14.50
CA ARG A 221 -16.96 -34.13 14.45
C ARG A 221 -17.51 -34.41 13.05
N VAL A 222 -18.06 -33.41 12.36
CA VAL A 222 -18.48 -33.53 10.95
C VAL A 222 -17.33 -34.01 10.08
N LEU A 223 -16.15 -33.38 10.20
CA LEU A 223 -14.95 -33.79 9.45
C LEU A 223 -14.52 -35.23 9.78
N ALA A 224 -14.55 -35.61 11.06
CA ALA A 224 -14.21 -36.97 11.49
C ALA A 224 -15.17 -38.02 10.92
N LEU A 225 -16.48 -37.72 10.86
CA LEU A 225 -17.51 -38.61 10.32
C LEU A 225 -17.45 -38.71 8.79
N LYS A 226 -17.16 -37.61 8.09
CA LYS A 226 -16.98 -37.61 6.62
C LYS A 226 -15.69 -38.30 6.19
N GLY A 227 -14.62 -38.20 7.00
CA GLY A 227 -13.32 -38.79 6.69
C GLY A 227 -12.80 -38.31 5.33
N THR A 228 -12.58 -39.23 4.39
CA THR A 228 -12.08 -38.90 3.05
C THR A 228 -13.12 -38.24 2.15
N ALA A 229 -14.40 -38.24 2.53
CA ALA A 229 -15.47 -37.56 1.80
C ALA A 229 -15.60 -36.06 2.15
N ALA A 230 -14.79 -35.56 3.09
CA ALA A 230 -14.78 -34.14 3.44
C ALA A 230 -14.29 -33.29 2.26
N THR A 231 -15.03 -32.21 1.99
CA THR A 231 -14.80 -31.29 0.86
C THR A 231 -13.88 -30.13 1.26
N ALA A 232 -13.43 -29.33 0.28
CA ALA A 232 -12.69 -28.10 0.55
C ALA A 232 -13.50 -27.13 1.44
N GLU A 233 -14.80 -26.97 1.15
CA GLU A 233 -15.73 -26.15 1.91
C GLU A 233 -15.88 -26.61 3.37
N ASP A 234 -15.89 -27.93 3.61
CA ASP A 234 -15.94 -28.45 4.98
C ASP A 234 -14.70 -28.02 5.79
N TYR A 235 -13.52 -28.06 5.17
CA TYR A 235 -12.29 -27.62 5.82
C TYR A 235 -12.21 -26.10 5.96
N SER A 236 -12.68 -25.32 4.99
CA SER A 236 -12.69 -23.86 5.07
C SER A 236 -13.69 -23.35 6.11
N ARG A 237 -14.88 -23.94 6.19
CA ARG A 237 -15.87 -23.67 7.26
C ARG A 237 -15.32 -24.02 8.64
N TYR A 238 -14.61 -25.15 8.78
CA TYR A 238 -13.94 -25.47 10.05
C TYR A 238 -12.86 -24.45 10.42
N ALA A 239 -12.03 -24.04 9.45
CA ALA A 239 -11.03 -23.01 9.67
C ALA A 239 -11.64 -21.65 10.05
N ASP A 240 -12.73 -21.26 9.39
CA ASP A 240 -13.48 -20.03 9.69
C ASP A 240 -13.96 -20.01 11.15
N LEU A 241 -14.60 -21.09 11.61
CA LEU A 241 -15.05 -21.22 12.99
C LEU A 241 -13.90 -21.17 14.02
N LEU A 242 -12.76 -21.79 13.71
CA LEU A 242 -11.55 -21.69 14.55
C LEU A 242 -11.05 -20.24 14.63
N VAL A 243 -11.00 -19.52 13.50
CA VAL A 243 -10.55 -18.13 13.47
C VAL A 243 -11.53 -17.21 14.21
N LEU A 244 -12.84 -17.44 14.09
CA LEU A 244 -13.87 -16.69 14.82
C LEU A 244 -13.77 -16.93 16.34
N ALA A 245 -13.60 -18.18 16.77
CA ALA A 245 -13.34 -18.53 18.17
C ALA A 245 -12.06 -17.86 18.71
N ALA A 246 -11.04 -17.75 17.86
CA ALA A 246 -9.77 -17.09 18.13
C ALA A 246 -9.81 -15.55 17.99
N ARG A 247 -10.99 -14.95 17.78
CA ARG A 247 -11.20 -13.50 17.58
C ARG A 247 -10.36 -12.93 16.43
N GLY A 248 -10.28 -13.67 15.33
CA GLY A 248 -9.57 -13.29 14.12
C GLY A 248 -8.12 -13.76 14.07
N ARG A 249 -7.55 -14.36 15.11
CA ARG A 249 -6.19 -14.94 15.08
C ARG A 249 -6.20 -16.26 14.31
N VAL A 250 -5.30 -16.44 13.34
CA VAL A 250 -5.17 -17.73 12.63
C VAL A 250 -4.21 -18.64 13.38
N SER A 251 -4.76 -19.63 14.09
CA SER A 251 -4.02 -20.65 14.84
C SER A 251 -3.31 -21.67 13.93
N PRO A 252 -2.37 -22.48 14.46
CA PRO A 252 -1.80 -23.62 13.75
C PRO A 252 -2.86 -24.64 13.28
N GLU A 253 -3.90 -24.87 14.06
CA GLU A 253 -5.01 -25.78 13.72
C GLU A 253 -5.86 -25.21 12.58
N ALA A 254 -6.16 -23.91 12.61
CA ALA A 254 -6.83 -23.24 11.50
C ALA A 254 -5.97 -23.32 10.24
N GLU A 255 -4.66 -23.05 10.32
CA GLU A 255 -3.74 -23.22 9.19
C GLU A 255 -3.76 -24.65 8.62
N ALA A 256 -3.78 -25.67 9.46
CA ALA A 256 -3.84 -27.06 9.00
C ALA A 256 -5.14 -27.34 8.20
N ALA A 257 -6.27 -26.79 8.65
CA ALA A 257 -7.54 -26.88 7.94
C ALA A 257 -7.51 -26.10 6.62
N LEU A 258 -6.99 -24.88 6.61
CA LEU A 258 -6.82 -24.05 5.40
C LEU A 258 -5.94 -24.75 4.35
N ASN A 259 -4.80 -25.31 4.77
CA ASN A 259 -3.91 -26.07 3.89
C ASN A 259 -4.62 -27.29 3.30
N ARG A 260 -5.52 -27.92 4.07
CA ARG A 260 -6.29 -29.07 3.59
C ARG A 260 -7.38 -28.65 2.61
N ALA A 261 -8.05 -27.53 2.85
CA ALA A 261 -9.00 -26.93 1.90
C ALA A 261 -8.31 -26.60 0.57
N LEU A 262 -7.19 -25.87 0.60
CA LEU A 262 -6.43 -25.47 -0.60
C LEU A 262 -5.80 -26.65 -1.35
N ALA A 263 -5.53 -27.77 -0.66
CA ALA A 263 -5.08 -28.99 -1.30
C ALA A 263 -6.20 -29.72 -2.07
N LEU A 264 -7.47 -29.50 -1.68
CA LEU A 264 -8.64 -30.06 -2.36
C LEU A 264 -9.15 -29.10 -3.45
N ASP A 265 -9.15 -27.80 -3.18
CA ASP A 265 -9.53 -26.74 -4.09
C ASP A 265 -8.59 -25.52 -3.90
N PRO A 266 -7.63 -25.30 -4.82
CA PRO A 266 -6.69 -24.18 -4.74
C PRO A 266 -7.34 -22.78 -4.84
N GLU A 267 -8.58 -22.70 -5.33
CA GLU A 267 -9.31 -21.44 -5.53
C GLU A 267 -10.36 -21.20 -4.43
N GLU A 268 -10.39 -22.03 -3.38
CA GLU A 268 -11.36 -21.91 -2.29
C GLU A 268 -11.19 -20.54 -1.59
N PRO A 269 -12.20 -19.65 -1.66
CA PRO A 269 -12.00 -18.24 -1.37
C PRO A 269 -11.85 -17.92 0.11
N ILE A 270 -12.53 -18.66 0.99
CA ILE A 270 -12.43 -18.49 2.44
C ILE A 270 -11.02 -18.87 2.91
N ALA A 271 -10.47 -19.93 2.34
CA ALA A 271 -9.16 -20.45 2.65
C ALA A 271 -8.06 -19.52 2.14
N LEU A 272 -8.21 -18.99 0.93
CA LEU A 272 -7.32 -17.95 0.41
C LEU A 272 -7.37 -16.68 1.27
N TYR A 273 -8.57 -16.23 1.67
CA TYR A 273 -8.74 -15.06 2.54
C TYR A 273 -7.98 -15.25 3.86
N TYR A 274 -8.22 -16.35 4.58
CA TYR A 274 -7.58 -16.59 5.86
C TYR A 274 -6.09 -16.93 5.76
N THR A 275 -5.65 -17.54 4.66
CA THR A 275 -4.21 -17.74 4.41
C THR A 275 -3.50 -16.41 4.23
N GLY A 276 -4.09 -15.48 3.47
CA GLY A 276 -3.58 -14.12 3.35
C GLY A 276 -3.58 -13.38 4.70
N LEU A 277 -4.64 -13.51 5.50
CA LEU A 277 -4.72 -12.94 6.85
C LEU A 277 -3.61 -13.48 7.76
N MET A 278 -3.38 -14.79 7.75
CA MET A 278 -2.32 -15.42 8.52
C MET A 278 -0.95 -14.88 8.11
N PHE A 279 -0.65 -14.75 6.82
CA PHE A 279 0.62 -14.17 6.39
C PHE A 279 0.76 -12.69 6.78
N ALA A 280 -0.34 -11.92 6.75
CA ALA A 280 -0.33 -10.56 7.26
C ALA A 280 0.00 -10.53 8.76
N GLN A 281 -0.67 -11.36 9.57
CA GLN A 281 -0.42 -11.48 11.02
C GLN A 281 1.01 -11.91 11.37
N ASN A 282 1.67 -12.65 10.48
CA ASN A 282 3.03 -13.15 10.67
C ASN A 282 4.07 -12.40 9.84
N GLU A 283 3.85 -11.10 9.59
CA GLU A 283 4.87 -10.22 9.01
C GLU A 283 5.38 -10.62 7.62
N ARG A 284 4.52 -11.27 6.83
CA ARG A 284 4.77 -11.65 5.43
C ARG A 284 3.84 -10.90 4.48
N PRO A 285 4.00 -9.55 4.38
CA PRO A 285 3.19 -8.75 3.47
C PRO A 285 3.40 -9.16 2.01
N ASP A 286 4.56 -9.76 1.68
CA ASP A 286 4.86 -10.28 0.36
C ASP A 286 3.99 -11.47 -0.05
N TYR A 287 3.68 -12.38 0.88
CA TYR A 287 2.73 -13.47 0.63
C TYR A 287 1.28 -13.01 0.75
N ALA A 288 0.96 -12.26 1.82
CA ALA A 288 -0.40 -11.76 2.04
C ALA A 288 -0.90 -10.92 0.87
N PHE A 289 -0.07 -9.99 0.37
CA PHE A 289 -0.41 -9.15 -0.77
C PHE A 289 -0.72 -9.97 -2.03
N ARG A 290 0.12 -10.95 -2.38
CA ARG A 290 -0.08 -11.75 -3.60
C ARG A 290 -1.39 -12.55 -3.53
N ILE A 291 -1.61 -13.25 -2.41
CA ILE A 291 -2.81 -14.07 -2.20
C ILE A 291 -4.06 -13.20 -2.25
N TRP A 292 -4.08 -12.09 -1.51
CA TRP A 292 -5.24 -11.21 -1.47
C TRP A 292 -5.47 -10.40 -2.74
N ARG A 293 -4.42 -10.09 -3.50
CA ARG A 293 -4.56 -9.47 -4.83
C ARG A 293 -5.30 -10.44 -5.76
N ASP A 294 -4.79 -11.66 -5.87
CA ASP A 294 -5.33 -12.65 -6.79
C ASP A 294 -6.78 -13.00 -6.39
N LEU A 295 -7.06 -13.14 -5.08
CA LEU A 295 -8.42 -13.31 -4.58
C LEU A 295 -9.29 -12.09 -4.88
N LEU A 296 -8.85 -10.87 -4.59
CA LEU A 296 -9.64 -9.65 -4.82
C LEU A 296 -10.01 -9.45 -6.29
N GLU A 297 -9.08 -9.73 -7.19
CA GLU A 297 -9.25 -9.51 -8.63
C GLU A 297 -10.15 -10.58 -9.28
N SER A 298 -10.26 -11.76 -8.67
CA SER A 298 -11.16 -12.84 -9.11
C SER A 298 -12.52 -12.84 -8.41
N SER A 299 -12.72 -12.00 -7.38
CA SER A 299 -13.93 -12.02 -6.56
C SER A 299 -15.05 -11.14 -7.09
N ASP A 300 -16.29 -11.57 -6.85
CA ASP A 300 -17.46 -10.71 -6.96
C ASP A 300 -17.34 -9.51 -6.00
N PRO A 301 -17.73 -8.29 -6.44
CA PRO A 301 -17.64 -7.09 -5.59
C PRO A 301 -18.40 -7.18 -4.26
N GLY A 302 -19.45 -8.01 -4.20
CA GLY A 302 -20.26 -8.25 -3.01
C GLY A 302 -19.72 -9.32 -2.06
N ALA A 303 -18.61 -9.97 -2.40
CA ALA A 303 -18.08 -11.06 -1.58
C ALA A 303 -17.62 -10.56 -0.19
N PRO A 304 -17.84 -11.33 0.91
CA PRO A 304 -17.63 -10.86 2.28
C PRO A 304 -16.21 -10.38 2.59
N TRP A 305 -15.22 -10.95 1.91
CA TRP A 305 -13.79 -10.64 2.10
C TRP A 305 -13.31 -9.42 1.30
N VAL A 306 -14.06 -8.94 0.30
CA VAL A 306 -13.63 -7.81 -0.55
C VAL A 306 -13.42 -6.53 0.26
N GLY A 307 -14.39 -6.16 1.10
CA GLY A 307 -14.27 -4.99 1.97
C GLY A 307 -13.05 -5.04 2.89
N PRO A 308 -12.89 -6.12 3.70
CA PRO A 308 -11.71 -6.33 4.53
C PRO A 308 -10.38 -6.28 3.77
N ILE A 309 -10.27 -6.95 2.62
CA ILE A 309 -9.04 -6.96 1.81
C ILE A 309 -8.72 -5.55 1.29
N ARG A 310 -9.69 -4.85 0.71
CA ARG A 310 -9.48 -3.50 0.17
C ARG A 310 -9.02 -2.50 1.22
N GLY A 311 -9.48 -2.65 2.46
CA GLY A 311 -9.05 -1.84 3.59
C GLY A 311 -7.56 -1.99 3.94
N GLN A 312 -6.90 -3.07 3.51
CA GLN A 312 -5.54 -3.42 3.95
C GLN A 312 -4.54 -3.61 2.79
N ILE A 313 -5.00 -4.04 1.61
CA ILE A 313 -4.14 -4.49 0.50
C ILE A 313 -3.21 -3.39 -0.01
N GLY A 314 -3.62 -2.12 0.01
CA GLY A 314 -2.76 -1.00 -0.38
C GLY A 314 -1.57 -0.81 0.57
N GLN A 315 -1.75 -1.06 1.87
CA GLN A 315 -0.65 -1.01 2.84
C GLN A 315 0.26 -2.22 2.69
N LEU A 316 -0.31 -3.41 2.46
CA LEU A 316 0.45 -4.62 2.18
C LEU A 316 1.31 -4.49 0.93
N ALA A 317 0.77 -3.90 -0.14
CA ALA A 317 1.51 -3.62 -1.37
C ALA A 317 2.74 -2.75 -1.11
N LYS A 318 2.57 -1.64 -0.37
CA LYS A 318 3.69 -0.76 0.02
C LYS A 318 4.75 -1.52 0.81
N PHE A 319 4.35 -2.36 1.77
CA PHE A 319 5.29 -3.18 2.55
C PHE A 319 5.95 -4.29 1.73
N ALA A 320 5.28 -4.80 0.70
CA ALA A 320 5.83 -5.70 -0.29
C ALA A 320 6.73 -4.99 -1.34
N GLY A 321 6.80 -3.65 -1.32
CA GLY A 321 7.56 -2.86 -2.28
C GLY A 321 6.91 -2.80 -3.67
N VAL A 322 5.59 -3.00 -3.75
CA VAL A 322 4.81 -2.99 -4.98
C VAL A 322 3.95 -1.72 -5.03
N ASP A 323 4.00 -1.01 -6.15
CA ASP A 323 3.03 0.04 -6.45
C ASP A 323 1.75 -0.62 -6.96
N TYR A 324 0.69 -0.56 -6.16
CA TYR A 324 -0.57 -1.23 -6.44
C TYR A 324 -1.72 -0.31 -6.08
N THR A 325 -2.65 -0.18 -7.02
CA THR A 325 -3.95 0.45 -6.79
C THR A 325 -5.02 -0.62 -7.03
N PRO A 326 -5.83 -0.97 -6.02
CA PRO A 326 -6.92 -1.92 -6.20
C PRO A 326 -7.84 -1.46 -7.34
N PRO A 327 -8.38 -2.37 -8.17
CA PRO A 327 -9.37 -2.03 -9.18
C PRO A 327 -10.47 -1.17 -8.56
N ALA A 328 -10.95 -0.12 -9.23
CA ALA A 328 -12.11 0.61 -8.74
C ALA A 328 -13.23 -0.40 -8.52
N MET A 329 -13.89 -0.37 -7.35
CA MET A 329 -15.20 -0.99 -7.30
C MET A 329 -16.01 -0.20 -8.34
N GLY A 330 -16.54 -0.89 -9.34
CA GLY A 330 -17.71 -0.32 -10.03
C GLY A 330 -18.73 0.07 -8.96
N PRO A 331 -19.78 0.84 -9.30
CA PRO A 331 -20.98 0.85 -8.46
C PRO A 331 -21.23 -0.60 -8.04
N ALA A 332 -21.34 -0.88 -6.73
CA ALA A 332 -21.65 -2.23 -6.26
C ALA A 332 -22.74 -2.73 -7.19
N LEU A 333 -22.45 -3.80 -7.92
CA LEU A 333 -23.39 -4.31 -8.91
C LEU A 333 -24.68 -4.48 -8.15
N ALA A 334 -25.65 -3.61 -8.42
CA ALA A 334 -26.88 -3.55 -7.67
C ALA A 334 -27.68 -4.76 -8.14
N GLY A 335 -27.33 -5.92 -7.59
CA GLY A 335 -28.14 -7.10 -7.64
C GLY A 335 -29.42 -6.83 -6.87
N PRO A 336 -30.51 -7.52 -7.23
CA PRO A 336 -31.73 -7.48 -6.44
C PRO A 336 -31.40 -7.80 -4.98
N THR A 337 -31.93 -6.98 -4.06
CA THR A 337 -31.78 -7.22 -2.62
C THR A 337 -32.47 -8.53 -2.22
N ALA A 338 -32.20 -9.04 -1.02
CA ALA A 338 -32.91 -10.22 -0.50
C ALA A 338 -34.44 -10.02 -0.49
N GLU A 339 -34.90 -8.78 -0.30
CA GLU A 339 -36.32 -8.41 -0.38
C GLU A 339 -36.83 -8.45 -1.82
N ASP A 340 -36.03 -7.97 -2.80
CA ASP A 340 -36.37 -8.07 -4.22
C ASP A 340 -36.41 -9.53 -4.71
N MET A 341 -35.53 -10.39 -4.19
CA MET A 341 -35.53 -11.83 -4.51
C MET A 341 -36.75 -12.55 -3.93
N ALA A 342 -37.12 -12.26 -2.69
CA ALA A 342 -38.33 -12.81 -2.06
C ALA A 342 -39.60 -12.33 -2.79
N ALA A 343 -39.65 -11.04 -3.15
CA ALA A 343 -40.76 -10.51 -3.94
C ALA A 343 -40.85 -11.16 -5.34
N ALA A 344 -39.72 -11.49 -5.96
CA ALA A 344 -39.67 -12.18 -7.24
C ALA A 344 -40.12 -13.65 -7.16
N GLU A 345 -39.93 -14.31 -6.02
CA GLU A 345 -40.30 -15.70 -5.79
C GLU A 345 -41.83 -15.90 -5.82
N ASP A 346 -42.59 -14.90 -5.35
CA ASP A 346 -44.05 -14.88 -5.35
C ASP A 346 -44.68 -14.46 -6.71
N MET A 347 -43.88 -14.06 -7.70
CA MET A 347 -44.38 -13.65 -9.03
C MET A 347 -44.66 -14.82 -9.96
N ASP A 348 -45.63 -14.65 -10.87
CA ASP A 348 -45.84 -15.58 -11.99
C ASP A 348 -44.60 -15.62 -12.90
N ALA A 349 -44.33 -16.78 -13.51
CA ALA A 349 -43.16 -16.99 -14.35
C ALA A 349 -43.06 -15.97 -15.51
N GLY A 350 -44.19 -15.59 -16.11
CA GLY A 350 -44.20 -14.60 -17.20
C GLY A 350 -43.84 -13.18 -16.74
N ASP A 351 -44.30 -12.79 -15.55
CA ASP A 351 -44.01 -11.48 -14.96
C ASP A 351 -42.57 -11.38 -14.46
N ARG A 352 -42.04 -12.49 -13.92
CA ARG A 352 -40.62 -12.62 -13.54
C ARG A 352 -39.71 -12.47 -14.76
N ASP A 353 -40.03 -13.12 -15.87
CA ASP A 353 -39.27 -13.00 -17.12
C ASP A 353 -39.27 -11.56 -17.67
N ALA A 354 -40.43 -10.89 -17.64
CA ALA A 354 -40.54 -9.49 -18.07
C ALA A 354 -39.71 -8.55 -17.18
N MET A 355 -39.71 -8.78 -15.87
CA MET A 355 -38.90 -8.03 -14.91
C MET A 355 -37.40 -8.23 -15.16
N VAL A 356 -36.96 -9.49 -15.35
CA VAL A 356 -35.55 -9.82 -15.63
C VAL A 356 -35.09 -9.17 -16.93
N ARG A 357 -35.86 -9.27 -18.01
CA ARG A 357 -35.54 -8.57 -19.27
C ARG A 357 -35.42 -7.06 -19.07
N GLY A 358 -36.36 -6.45 -18.34
CA GLY A 358 -36.31 -5.02 -18.03
C GLY A 358 -35.07 -4.60 -17.22
N MET A 359 -34.58 -5.45 -16.31
CA MET A 359 -33.33 -5.21 -15.57
C MET A 359 -32.11 -5.29 -16.49
N VAL A 360 -32.06 -6.29 -17.37
CA VAL A 360 -30.98 -6.47 -18.34
C VAL A 360 -30.91 -5.30 -19.33
N GLU A 361 -32.04 -4.83 -19.85
CA GLU A 361 -32.08 -3.66 -20.74
C GLU A 361 -31.57 -2.40 -20.05
N ARG A 362 -31.98 -2.13 -18.79
CA ARG A 362 -31.46 -0.98 -18.04
C ARG A 362 -29.95 -1.05 -17.80
N LEU A 363 -29.44 -2.25 -17.50
CA LEU A 363 -28.01 -2.46 -17.34
C LEU A 363 -27.26 -2.20 -18.66
N MET A 364 -27.78 -2.71 -19.77
CA MET A 364 -27.24 -2.50 -21.10
C MET A 364 -27.21 -1.01 -21.49
N ASP A 365 -28.32 -0.29 -21.32
CA ASP A 365 -28.41 1.14 -21.64
C ASP A 365 -27.44 1.97 -20.79
N ARG A 366 -27.32 1.65 -19.51
CA ARG A 366 -26.36 2.33 -18.62
C ARG A 366 -24.92 2.06 -19.05
N LEU A 367 -24.57 0.82 -19.34
CA LEU A 367 -23.21 0.47 -19.76
C LEU A 367 -22.83 1.11 -21.10
N ALA A 368 -23.79 1.23 -22.03
CA ALA A 368 -23.58 1.90 -23.31
C ALA A 368 -23.40 3.42 -23.16
N THR A 369 -24.00 4.05 -22.15
CA THR A 369 -24.01 5.52 -21.99
C THR A 369 -22.99 6.04 -20.99
N GLU A 370 -22.84 5.37 -19.84
CA GLU A 370 -21.98 5.77 -18.73
C GLU A 370 -20.66 4.98 -18.70
N GLY A 371 -20.57 3.89 -19.48
CA GLY A 371 -19.48 2.92 -19.37
C GLY A 371 -19.60 2.06 -18.11
N GLY A 372 -18.66 1.13 -17.93
CA GLY A 372 -18.63 0.27 -16.74
C GLY A 372 -17.36 -0.56 -16.67
N SER A 373 -17.18 -1.24 -15.54
CA SER A 373 -16.09 -2.17 -15.27
C SER A 373 -16.27 -3.51 -16.00
N ALA A 374 -15.17 -4.23 -16.24
CA ALA A 374 -15.20 -5.53 -16.93
C ALA A 374 -16.19 -6.53 -16.27
N ALA A 375 -16.32 -6.50 -14.94
CA ALA A 375 -17.29 -7.29 -14.20
C ALA A 375 -18.76 -6.96 -14.57
N GLU A 376 -19.09 -5.69 -14.79
CA GLU A 376 -20.45 -5.28 -15.17
C GLU A 376 -20.79 -5.73 -16.61
N TRP A 377 -19.81 -5.68 -17.50
CA TRP A 377 -19.93 -6.24 -18.86
C TRP A 377 -20.08 -7.76 -18.82
N ALA A 378 -19.31 -8.46 -17.99
CA ALA A 378 -19.43 -9.90 -17.80
C ALA A 378 -20.80 -10.30 -17.23
N GLN A 379 -21.33 -9.54 -16.26
CA GLN A 379 -22.67 -9.77 -15.72
C GLN A 379 -23.76 -9.60 -16.79
N LEU A 380 -23.67 -8.56 -17.62
CA LEU A 380 -24.61 -8.36 -18.73
C LEU A 380 -24.57 -9.54 -19.72
N ILE A 381 -23.37 -9.99 -20.10
CA ILE A 381 -23.18 -11.14 -21.00
C ILE A 381 -23.77 -12.41 -20.38
N GLY A 382 -23.52 -12.66 -19.09
CA GLY A 382 -24.07 -13.79 -18.35
C GLY A 382 -25.61 -13.76 -18.29
N ALA A 383 -26.19 -12.59 -17.99
CA ALA A 383 -27.64 -12.42 -17.92
C ALA A 383 -28.32 -12.65 -19.29
N LEU A 384 -27.73 -12.14 -20.38
CA LEU A 384 -28.19 -12.42 -21.75
C LEU A 384 -28.09 -13.92 -22.10
N GLY A 385 -27.05 -14.59 -21.63
CA GLY A 385 -26.90 -16.05 -21.76
C GLY A 385 -28.01 -16.83 -21.07
N VAL A 386 -28.38 -16.46 -19.84
CA VAL A 386 -29.49 -17.07 -19.08
C VAL A 386 -30.83 -16.86 -19.76
N LEU A 387 -31.04 -15.69 -20.38
CA LEU A 387 -32.25 -15.37 -21.16
C LEU A 387 -32.30 -16.06 -22.54
N GLY A 388 -31.23 -16.77 -22.93
CA GLY A 388 -31.10 -17.40 -24.25
C GLY A 388 -30.80 -16.43 -25.40
N GLU A 389 -30.46 -15.19 -25.10
CA GLU A 389 -30.16 -14.12 -26.06
C GLU A 389 -28.68 -14.15 -26.51
N THR A 390 -28.25 -15.31 -27.01
CA THR A 390 -26.84 -15.62 -27.30
C THR A 390 -26.21 -14.73 -28.37
N GLU A 391 -26.97 -14.32 -29.39
CA GLU A 391 -26.48 -13.38 -30.41
C GLU A 391 -26.19 -11.99 -29.84
N ARG A 392 -27.03 -11.49 -28.93
CA ARG A 392 -26.80 -10.23 -28.23
C ARG A 392 -25.62 -10.34 -27.27
N ALA A 393 -25.51 -11.44 -26.53
CA ALA A 393 -24.36 -11.70 -25.67
C ALA A 393 -23.03 -11.66 -26.44
N ALA A 394 -22.98 -12.27 -27.63
CA ALA A 394 -21.80 -12.26 -28.50
C ALA A 394 -21.46 -10.85 -29.01
N ALA A 395 -22.47 -10.04 -29.34
CA ALA A 395 -22.26 -8.65 -29.75
C ALA A 395 -21.69 -7.79 -28.62
N ILE A 396 -22.26 -7.89 -27.41
CA ILE A 396 -21.80 -7.18 -26.21
C ILE A 396 -20.38 -7.62 -25.82
N TRP A 397 -20.05 -8.90 -25.97
CA TRP A 397 -18.68 -9.39 -25.76
C TRP A 397 -17.68 -8.78 -26.73
N GLY A 398 -18.03 -8.68 -28.02
CA GLY A 398 -17.20 -8.02 -29.02
C GLY A 398 -17.00 -6.52 -28.73
N GLU A 399 -18.02 -5.85 -28.20
CA GLU A 399 -17.93 -4.46 -27.77
C GLU A 399 -17.03 -4.30 -26.54
N ALA A 400 -17.20 -5.15 -25.52
CA ALA A 400 -16.35 -5.17 -24.34
C ALA A 400 -14.87 -5.33 -24.71
N GLN A 401 -14.54 -6.24 -25.63
CA GLN A 401 -13.16 -6.42 -26.11
C GLN A 401 -12.56 -5.15 -26.72
N ASN A 402 -13.35 -4.37 -27.45
CA ASN A 402 -12.90 -3.11 -28.02
C ASN A 402 -12.73 -2.04 -26.93
N VAL A 403 -13.65 -1.98 -25.95
CA VAL A 403 -13.59 -1.05 -24.81
C VAL A 403 -12.35 -1.31 -23.95
N PHE A 404 -11.98 -2.57 -23.75
CA PHE A 404 -10.85 -2.97 -22.89
C PHE A 404 -9.56 -3.33 -23.64
N ALA A 405 -9.48 -3.11 -24.96
CA ALA A 405 -8.32 -3.49 -25.79
C ALA A 405 -6.94 -2.94 -25.33
N GLY A 406 -6.93 -1.84 -24.56
CA GLY A 406 -5.71 -1.25 -23.98
C GLY A 406 -5.32 -1.78 -22.59
N LYS A 407 -6.08 -2.73 -22.04
CA LYS A 407 -5.88 -3.34 -20.72
C LYS A 407 -6.07 -4.86 -20.83
N PRO A 408 -5.14 -5.59 -21.48
CA PRO A 408 -5.30 -7.01 -21.80
C PRO A 408 -5.35 -7.94 -20.56
N GLU A 409 -5.13 -7.39 -19.36
CA GLU A 409 -5.24 -8.07 -18.07
C GLU A 409 -6.64 -7.95 -17.41
N LEU A 410 -7.58 -7.21 -18.01
CA LEU A 410 -9.00 -7.13 -17.64
C LEU A 410 -9.86 -7.79 -18.72
#